data_AF-A0A1B1S801-F1
#
_entry.id   AF-A0A1B1S801-F1
#
_cell.length_a   1.000
_cell.length_b   1.000
_cell.length_c   1.000
_cell.angle_alpha   90.00
_cell.angle_beta   90.00
_cell.angle_gamma   90.00
#
_symmetry.space_group_name_H-M   'P 1'
#
loop_
_entity.id
_entity.type
_entity.pdbx_description
1 polymer ?
#
loop_
_entity_poly.entity_id
_entity_poly.type
_entity_poly.pdbx_seq_one_letter_code
_entity_poly.pdbx_strand_id
1 'polypeptide(L)'
;MWRQRGMPSFMIDTTPNVSNHRGDEIARWLNECKEDCNYVIIDDLDIANFNTDQLDKLVVVNPFYGLNENIAQQAIDIINKQNLKQ
;
A
#
# COMPACT_ATOMS: atom_id res chain seq x y z
N MET A 1 -13.98 -7.63 -5.27
CA MET A 1 -14.29 -6.65 -4.21
C MET A 1 -14.36 -5.21 -4.73
N TRP A 2 -13.27 -4.55 -5.17
CA TRP A 2 -13.32 -3.11 -5.53
C TRP A 2 -14.31 -2.77 -6.67
N ARG A 3 -14.15 -3.40 -7.84
CA ARG A 3 -15.07 -3.20 -9.00
C ARG A 3 -16.50 -3.63 -8.68
N GLN A 4 -16.66 -4.78 -8.03
CA GLN A 4 -17.98 -5.33 -7.65
C GLN A 4 -18.74 -4.44 -6.66
N ARG A 5 -18.03 -3.65 -5.85
CA ARG A 5 -18.62 -2.72 -4.87
C ARG A 5 -18.81 -1.31 -5.43
N GLY A 6 -18.46 -1.06 -6.69
CA GLY A 6 -18.56 0.27 -7.30
C GLY A 6 -17.72 1.32 -6.57
N MET A 7 -16.58 0.91 -6.00
CA MET A 7 -15.69 1.82 -5.28
C MET A 7 -15.14 2.89 -6.24
N PRO A 8 -14.92 4.13 -5.77
CA PRO A 8 -14.43 5.21 -6.60
C PRO A 8 -13.04 4.91 -7.18
N SER A 9 -12.65 5.68 -8.19
CA SER A 9 -11.38 5.52 -8.91
C SER A 9 -11.28 4.19 -9.68
N PHE A 10 -10.08 3.84 -10.09
CA PHE A 10 -9.78 2.62 -10.85
C PHE A 10 -8.78 1.75 -10.11
N MET A 11 -8.91 0.43 -10.31
CA MET A 11 -7.94 -0.56 -9.86
C MET A 11 -6.95 -0.79 -11.01
N ILE A 12 -5.68 -0.52 -10.74
CA ILE A 12 -4.58 -0.75 -11.70
C ILE A 12 -4.39 -2.26 -11.88
N ASP A 13 -4.22 -2.98 -10.76
CA ASP A 13 -3.89 -4.41 -10.79
C ASP A 13 -4.14 -5.08 -9.42
N THR A 14 -3.78 -6.36 -9.32
CA THR A 14 -3.71 -7.15 -8.08
C THR A 14 -2.31 -7.72 -7.90
N THR A 15 -1.82 -7.76 -6.67
CA THR A 15 -0.54 -8.43 -6.36
C THR A 15 -0.65 -9.94 -6.64
N PRO A 16 0.45 -10.59 -7.05
CA PRO A 16 0.44 -12.03 -7.31
C PRO A 16 0.47 -12.82 -6.01
N ASN A 17 -0.29 -13.92 -5.94
CA ASN A 17 -0.31 -14.81 -4.78
C ASN A 17 0.90 -15.76 -4.77
N VAL A 18 2.06 -15.23 -4.34
CA VAL A 18 3.35 -15.95 -4.37
C VAL A 18 3.90 -16.26 -2.98
N SER A 19 3.34 -15.67 -1.92
CA SER A 19 3.82 -15.81 -0.55
C SER A 19 2.69 -15.54 0.43
N ASN A 20 2.77 -16.12 1.64
CA ASN A 20 1.90 -15.73 2.75
C ASN A 20 2.34 -14.40 3.40
N HIS A 21 3.46 -13.83 2.94
CA HIS A 21 4.01 -12.56 3.38
C HIS A 21 3.66 -11.46 2.37
N ARG A 22 2.80 -10.50 2.76
CA ARG A 22 2.25 -9.48 1.83
C ARG A 22 3.33 -8.63 1.19
N GLY A 23 4.41 -8.34 1.92
CA GLY A 23 5.54 -7.59 1.40
C GLY A 23 6.20 -8.22 0.18
N ASP A 24 6.22 -9.55 0.09
CA ASP A 24 6.81 -10.28 -1.05
C ASP A 24 5.97 -10.09 -2.32
N GLU A 25 4.65 -10.13 -2.17
CA GLU A 25 3.73 -9.94 -3.28
C GLU A 25 3.81 -8.51 -3.82
N ILE A 26 3.89 -7.51 -2.92
CA ILE A 26 4.08 -6.11 -3.28
C ILE A 26 5.42 -5.91 -4.00
N ALA A 27 6.50 -6.47 -3.45
CA ALA A 27 7.83 -6.40 -4.08
C ALA A 27 7.83 -7.06 -5.46
N ARG A 28 7.14 -8.20 -5.62
CA ARG A 28 7.00 -8.88 -6.90
C ARG A 28 6.25 -8.02 -7.91
N TRP A 29 5.15 -7.40 -7.50
CA TRP A 29 4.37 -6.52 -8.35
C TRP A 29 5.17 -5.27 -8.76
N LEU A 30 5.91 -4.65 -7.83
CA LEU A 30 6.75 -3.49 -8.11
C LEU A 30 7.87 -3.80 -9.11
N ASN A 31 8.49 -4.99 -9.03
CA ASN A 31 9.50 -5.42 -9.99
C ASN A 31 8.96 -5.59 -11.43
N GLU A 32 7.65 -5.79 -11.57
CA GLU A 32 6.96 -5.89 -12.86
C GLU A 32 6.30 -4.55 -13.27
N CYS A 33 6.19 -3.57 -12.35
CA CYS A 33 5.77 -2.19 -12.61
C CYS A 33 6.79 -1.57 -13.59
N LYS A 34 6.32 -1.13 -14.76
CA LYS A 34 7.18 -0.48 -15.78
C LYS A 34 7.42 1.01 -15.50
N GLU A 35 6.79 1.54 -14.46
CA GLU A 35 6.84 2.95 -14.08
C GLU A 35 7.49 3.07 -12.70
N ASP A 36 8.06 4.24 -12.39
CA ASP A 36 8.46 4.54 -11.02
C ASP A 36 7.21 4.83 -10.18
N CYS A 37 6.80 3.84 -9.41
CA CYS A 37 5.51 3.81 -8.75
C CYS A 37 5.67 4.40 -7.34
N ASN A 38 5.43 5.71 -7.13
CA ASN A 38 5.30 6.29 -5.77
C ASN A 38 4.06 5.71 -5.10
N TYR A 39 4.20 5.16 -3.89
CA TYR A 39 3.11 4.39 -3.27
C TYR A 39 3.09 4.48 -1.74
N VAL A 40 1.93 4.12 -1.19
CA VAL A 40 1.70 3.91 0.24
C VAL A 40 0.98 2.57 0.41
N ILE A 41 1.33 1.83 1.45
CA ILE A 41 0.65 0.60 1.85
C ILE A 41 -0.30 0.94 2.99
N ILE A 42 -1.58 0.60 2.85
CA ILE A 42 -2.59 0.75 3.89
C ILE A 42 -3.11 -0.64 4.23
N ASP A 43 -2.82 -1.10 5.44
CA ASP A 43 -3.08 -2.49 5.83
C ASP A 43 -3.38 -2.62 7.32
N ASP A 44 -4.13 -3.65 7.71
CA ASP A 44 -4.48 -3.92 9.11
C ASP A 44 -3.49 -4.84 9.82
N LEU A 45 -2.53 -5.41 9.09
CA LEU A 45 -1.45 -6.23 9.64
C LEU A 45 -0.22 -5.39 10.04
N ASP A 46 0.54 -5.93 10.99
CA ASP A 46 1.74 -5.28 11.51
C ASP A 46 2.95 -5.42 10.57
N ILE A 47 4.05 -4.76 10.96
CA ILE A 47 5.32 -4.71 10.23
C ILE A 47 5.92 -6.08 9.93
N ALA A 48 5.52 -7.16 10.65
CA ALA A 48 6.07 -8.49 10.44
C ALA A 48 5.59 -9.15 9.14
N ASN A 49 4.64 -8.50 8.43
CA ASN A 49 4.09 -8.95 7.16
C ASN A 49 4.64 -8.19 5.95
N PHE A 50 5.63 -7.30 6.17
CA PHE A 50 6.18 -6.40 5.16
C PHE A 50 7.70 -6.40 5.16
N ASN A 51 8.30 -6.11 4.00
CA ASN A 51 9.74 -6.05 3.84
C ASN A 51 10.31 -4.75 4.45
N THR A 52 11.57 -4.78 4.88
CA THR A 52 12.20 -3.65 5.59
C THR A 52 12.19 -2.34 4.79
N ASP A 53 12.34 -2.43 3.46
CA ASP A 53 12.31 -1.31 2.51
C ASP A 53 10.90 -0.74 2.24
N GLN A 54 9.87 -1.39 2.78
CA GLN A 54 8.47 -0.97 2.68
C GLN A 54 7.96 -0.30 3.96
N LEU A 55 8.67 -0.43 5.08
CA LEU A 55 8.18 0.03 6.39
C LEU A 55 7.99 1.55 6.46
N ASP A 56 8.77 2.33 5.71
CA ASP A 56 8.62 3.79 5.62
C ASP A 56 7.41 4.22 4.76
N LYS A 57 6.78 3.26 4.08
CA LYS A 57 5.59 3.43 3.23
C LYS A 57 4.34 2.78 3.83
N LEU A 58 4.47 2.11 4.99
CA LEU A 58 3.38 1.38 5.63
C LEU A 58 2.59 2.28 6.59
N VAL A 59 1.27 2.22 6.45
CA VAL A 59 0.30 2.82 7.34
C VAL A 59 -0.60 1.71 7.88
N VAL A 60 -0.38 1.34 9.14
CA VAL A 60 -1.17 0.32 9.82
C VAL A 60 -2.50 0.92 10.27
N VAL A 61 -3.61 0.39 9.75
CA VAL A 61 -4.97 0.77 10.14
C VAL A 61 -5.53 -0.19 11.17
N ASN A 62 -6.59 0.23 11.85
CA ASN A 62 -7.31 -0.68 12.71
C ASN A 62 -8.16 -1.66 11.88
N PRO A 63 -8.19 -2.96 12.21
CA PRO A 63 -8.97 -3.96 11.46
C PRO A 63 -10.50 -3.76 11.52
N PHE A 64 -11.01 -3.10 12.55
CA PHE A 64 -12.46 -2.91 12.76
C PHE A 64 -12.99 -1.61 12.15
N TYR A 65 -12.25 -0.52 12.27
CA TYR A 65 -12.68 0.81 11.81
C TYR A 65 -11.89 1.37 10.63
N GLY A 66 -10.81 0.70 10.21
CA GLY A 66 -10.04 1.05 9.01
C GLY A 66 -9.41 2.44 9.08
N LEU A 67 -9.55 3.18 7.99
CA LEU A 67 -9.02 4.55 7.84
C LEU A 67 -9.85 5.56 8.63
N ASN A 68 -9.15 6.51 9.25
CA ASN A 68 -9.73 7.75 9.78
C ASN A 68 -8.94 8.95 9.22
N GLU A 69 -9.37 10.18 9.53
CA GLU A 69 -8.75 11.40 9.00
C GLU A 69 -7.25 11.51 9.30
N ASN A 70 -6.82 11.19 10.52
CA ASN A 70 -5.41 11.24 10.89
C ASN A 70 -4.57 10.23 10.10
N ILE A 71 -5.10 9.02 9.92
CA ILE A 71 -4.42 7.97 9.18
C ILE A 71 -4.39 8.27 7.67
N ALA A 72 -5.46 8.85 7.14
CA ALA A 72 -5.50 9.33 5.77
C ALA A 72 -4.46 10.44 5.54
N GLN A 73 -4.32 11.38 6.48
CA GLN A 73 -3.30 12.42 6.42
C GLN A 73 -1.89 11.82 6.44
N GLN A 74 -1.63 10.82 7.30
CA GLN A 74 -0.34 10.12 7.33
C GLN A 74 -0.01 9.48 5.98
N ALA A 75 -0.99 8.84 5.33
CA ALA A 75 -0.79 8.24 4.01
C ALA A 75 -0.46 9.30 2.93
N ILE A 76 -1.13 10.45 2.98
CA ILE A 76 -0.87 11.58 2.09
C ILE A 76 0.54 12.13 2.30
N ASP A 77 0.97 12.29 3.55
CA ASP A 77 2.31 12.81 3.89
C ASP A 77 3.43 11.89 3.39
N ILE A 78 3.23 10.57 3.47
CA ILE A 78 4.17 9.57 2.92
C ILE A 78 4.32 9.72 1.40
N ILE A 79 3.22 9.87 0.67
CA ILE A 79 3.25 10.06 -0.79
C ILE A 79 3.93 11.40 -1.13
N ASN A 80 3.54 12.49 -0.47
CA ASN A 80 4.12 13.82 -0.72
C ASN A 80 5.63 13.86 -0.45
N LYS A 81 6.11 13.15 0.58
CA LYS A 81 7.53 13.04 0.88
C LYS A 81 8.31 12.30 -0.20
N GLN A 82 7.69 11.37 -0.93
CA GLN A 82 8.33 10.69 -2.07
C GLN A 82 8.44 11.64 -3.28
N ASN A 83 7.40 12.44 -3.55
CA ASN A 83 7.40 13.42 -4.63
C ASN A 83 8.46 14.52 -4.45
N LEU A 84 8.82 14.87 -3.21
CA LEU A 84 9.84 15.87 -2.89
C LEU A 84 11.30 15.36 -3.05
N LYS A 85 11.50 14.06 -3.23
CA LYS A 85 12.82 13.44 -3.37
C LYS A 85 13.23 13.18 -4.84
N GLN A 86 12.35 13.49 -5.79
CA GLN A 86 12.61 13.44 -7.23
C GLN A 86 13.17 14.78 -7.71
#